data_AF-A6I136-F1
#
_entry.id   AF-A6I136-F1
#
_cell.length_a   1.000
_cell.length_b   1.000
_cell.length_c   1.000
_cell.angle_alpha   90.00
_cell.angle_beta   90.00
_cell.angle_gamma   90.00
#
_symmetry.space_group_name_H-M   'P 1'
#
loop_
_entity.id
_entity.type
_entity.pdbx_description
1 polymer ?
#
loop_
_entity_poly.entity_id
_entity_poly.type
_entity_poly.pdbx_seq_one_letter_code
_entity_poly.pdbx_strand_id
1 'polypeptide(L)'
;MSEVNKESLEKILPQLKCHFTWNLFKEGSISSHMEDRVCNQIENLNSEHKATMYDLLAYIKHLDGENEAALECLGQAEDLRKSERSDRAEIKCLVTWGNYAWIYYRIGQLSEAQA
;
A
#
# COMPACT_ATOMS: atom_id res chain seq x y z
N MET A 1 -9.28 7.64 -24.54
CA MET A 1 -9.08 7.33 -23.12
C MET A 1 -10.44 7.41 -22.46
N SER A 2 -10.92 6.35 -21.82
CA SER A 2 -12.17 6.38 -21.06
C SER A 2 -12.02 7.39 -19.92
N GLU A 3 -13.00 8.29 -19.76
CA GLU A 3 -13.07 9.14 -18.57
C GLU A 3 -13.02 8.24 -17.33
N VAL A 4 -12.00 8.44 -16.49
CA VAL A 4 -11.90 7.70 -15.23
C VAL A 4 -13.05 8.17 -14.34
N ASN A 5 -14.09 7.35 -14.23
CA ASN A 5 -15.24 7.66 -13.41
C ASN A 5 -14.94 7.32 -11.95
N LYS A 6 -14.94 8.33 -11.08
CA LYS A 6 -14.82 8.19 -9.63
C LYS A 6 -15.80 7.14 -9.06
N GLU A 7 -17.02 7.08 -9.58
CA GLU A 7 -18.05 6.11 -9.18
C GLU A 7 -17.65 4.66 -9.51
N SER A 8 -16.88 4.45 -10.58
CA SER A 8 -16.37 3.13 -10.93
C SER A 8 -15.28 2.70 -9.94
N LEU A 9 -14.35 3.60 -9.61
CA LEU A 9 -13.32 3.33 -8.61
C LEU A 9 -13.93 3.05 -7.24
N GLU A 10 -14.96 3.79 -6.82
CA GLU A 10 -15.70 3.55 -5.57
C GLU A 10 -16.34 2.17 -5.48
N LYS A 11 -16.66 1.54 -6.63
CA LYS A 11 -17.15 0.16 -6.68
C LYS A 11 -16.01 -0.86 -6.64
N ILE A 12 -14.87 -0.56 -7.27
CA ILE A 12 -13.74 -1.50 -7.44
C ILE A 12 -12.86 -1.54 -6.19
N LEU A 13 -12.47 -0.38 -5.66
CA LEU A 13 -11.50 -0.27 -4.56
C LEU A 13 -11.86 -1.10 -3.31
N PRO A 14 -13.13 -1.16 -2.85
CA PRO A 14 -13.52 -1.99 -1.70
C PRO A 14 -13.37 -3.50 -1.93
N GLN A 15 -13.28 -3.94 -3.19
CA GLN A 15 -13.14 -5.36 -3.54
C GLN A 15 -11.68 -5.84 -3.52
N LEU A 16 -10.72 -4.91 -3.60
CA LEU A 16 -9.30 -5.21 -3.57
C LEU A 16 -8.91 -5.82 -2.22
N LYS A 17 -7.95 -6.75 -2.21
CA LYS A 17 -7.41 -7.33 -0.98
C LYS A 17 -6.11 -6.61 -0.62
N CYS A 18 -6.22 -5.56 0.19
CA CYS A 18 -5.09 -4.72 0.61
C CYS A 18 -5.37 -4.11 2.00
N HIS A 19 -4.41 -3.35 2.54
CA HIS A 19 -4.46 -2.88 3.93
C HIS A 19 -5.68 -1.97 4.21
N PHE A 20 -6.14 -1.25 3.19
CA PHE A 20 -7.33 -0.39 3.24
C PHE A 20 -8.66 -1.17 3.37
N THR A 21 -8.70 -2.45 3.01
CA THR A 21 -9.91 -3.28 3.07
C THR A 21 -9.83 -4.37 4.15
N TRP A 22 -8.72 -4.42 4.89
CA TRP A 22 -8.49 -5.42 5.93
C TRP A 22 -9.00 -5.01 7.32
N ASN A 23 -9.49 -3.78 7.50
CA ASN A 23 -9.99 -3.26 8.78
C ASN A 23 -8.98 -3.44 9.93
N LEU A 24 -7.70 -3.15 9.65
CA LEU A 24 -6.60 -3.40 10.59
C LEU A 24 -6.67 -2.55 11.86
N PHE A 25 -7.14 -1.31 11.72
CA PHE A 25 -7.23 -0.35 12.82
C PHE A 25 -8.65 0.16 12.97
N LYS A 26 -9.07 0.38 14.21
CA LYS A 26 -10.25 1.21 14.49
C LYS A 26 -9.87 2.68 14.29
N GLU A 27 -10.81 3.51 13.82
CA GLU A 27 -10.59 4.96 13.72
C GLU A 27 -10.01 5.53 15.02
N GLY A 28 -8.90 6.27 14.91
CA GLY A 28 -8.21 6.88 16.05
C GLY A 28 -7.37 5.93 16.92
N SER A 29 -7.20 4.65 16.55
CA SER A 29 -6.42 3.68 17.33
C SER A 29 -4.93 3.58 16.95
N ILE A 30 -4.49 4.32 15.94
CA ILE A 30 -3.09 4.31 15.51
C ILE A 30 -2.29 5.12 16.52
N SER A 31 -1.43 4.42 17.25
CA SER A 31 -0.44 5.06 18.11
C SER A 31 0.74 5.51 17.24
N SER A 32 1.28 6.69 17.53
CA SER A 32 2.53 7.19 16.93
C SER A 32 3.69 6.19 17.03
N HIS A 33 3.68 5.31 18.04
CA HIS A 33 4.68 4.26 18.20
C HIS A 33 4.56 3.10 17.20
N MET A 34 3.48 3.01 16.42
CA MET A 34 3.32 1.92 15.47
C MET A 34 4.23 2.05 14.26
N GLU A 35 4.40 3.27 13.75
CA GLU A 35 5.39 3.54 12.71
C GLU A 35 6.79 3.09 13.19
N ASP A 36 7.24 3.58 14.34
CA ASP A 36 8.55 3.23 14.91
C ASP A 36 8.74 1.71 15.02
N ARG A 37 7.70 1.00 15.48
CA ARG A 37 7.76 -0.46 15.61
C ARG A 37 7.87 -1.16 14.26
N VAL A 38 7.14 -0.71 13.25
CA VAL A 38 7.22 -1.25 11.88
C VAL A 38 8.60 -1.00 11.29
N CYS A 39 9.12 0.23 11.40
CA CYS A 39 10.45 0.61 10.93
C CYS A 39 11.55 -0.26 11.58
N ASN A 40 11.52 -0.42 12.91
CA ASN A 40 12.49 -1.25 13.64
C ASN A 40 12.44 -2.73 13.22
N GLN A 41 11.25 -3.26 12.89
CA GLN A 41 11.12 -4.64 12.42
C GLN A 41 11.68 -4.84 11.02
N ILE A 42 11.48 -3.86 10.12
CA ILE A 42 11.96 -3.94 8.73
C ILE A 42 13.46 -4.25 8.67
N GLU A 43 14.29 -3.64 9.50
CA GLU A 43 15.75 -3.79 9.44
C GLU A 43 16.22 -5.26 9.48
N ASN A 44 15.53 -6.09 10.27
CA ASN A 44 15.95 -7.45 10.60
C ASN A 44 15.26 -8.55 9.78
N LEU A 45 14.40 -8.17 8.83
CA LEU A 45 13.63 -9.12 8.03
C LEU A 45 14.33 -9.52 6.71
N ASN A 46 13.95 -10.68 6.18
CA ASN A 46 14.30 -11.07 4.81
C ASN A 46 13.51 -10.24 3.77
N SER A 47 13.90 -10.30 2.50
CA SER A 47 13.32 -9.46 1.44
C SER A 47 11.80 -9.58 1.30
N GLU A 48 11.26 -10.80 1.34
CA GLU A 48 9.82 -11.06 1.24
C GLU A 48 9.04 -10.42 2.40
N HIS A 49 9.50 -10.62 3.64
CA HIS A 49 8.84 -10.03 4.79
C HIS A 49 9.04 -8.51 4.83
N LYS A 50 10.20 -7.99 4.40
CA LYS A 50 10.44 -6.55 4.25
C LYS A 50 9.43 -5.92 3.30
N ALA A 51 9.19 -6.54 2.14
CA ALA A 51 8.21 -6.04 1.18
C ALA A 51 6.78 -6.00 1.75
N THR A 52 6.42 -6.96 2.60
CA THR A 52 5.14 -6.95 3.30
C THR A 52 5.07 -5.85 4.35
N MET A 53 6.15 -5.63 5.10
CA MET A 53 6.20 -4.58 6.12
C MET A 53 6.22 -3.17 5.51
N TYR A 54 6.83 -2.98 4.34
CA TYR A 54 6.75 -1.73 3.60
C TYR A 54 5.34 -1.43 3.10
N ASP A 55 4.57 -2.44 2.65
CA ASP A 55 3.15 -2.24 2.33
C ASP A 55 2.34 -1.78 3.55
N LEU A 56 2.63 -2.34 4.73
CA LEU A 56 1.99 -1.93 5.99
C LEU A 56 2.41 -0.52 6.40
N LEU A 57 3.70 -0.19 6.28
CA LEU A 57 4.23 1.13 6.59
C LEU A 57 3.57 2.20 5.71
N ALA A 58 3.40 1.92 4.42
CA ALA A 58 2.70 2.81 3.50
C ALA A 58 1.27 3.11 3.98
N TYR A 59 0.54 2.09 4.43
CA TYR A 59 -0.80 2.28 4.97
C TYR A 59 -0.80 3.15 6.24
N ILE A 60 0.13 2.93 7.17
CA ILE A 60 0.26 3.75 8.39
C ILE A 60 0.57 5.20 8.03
N LYS A 61 1.58 5.44 7.18
CA LYS A 61 1.97 6.78 6.73
C LYS A 61 0.84 7.54 6.05
N HIS A 62 0.06 6.86 5.22
CA HIS A 62 -1.13 7.46 4.61
C HIS A 62 -2.16 7.89 5.66
N LEU A 63 -2.37 7.11 6.71
CA LEU A 63 -3.31 7.44 7.79
C LEU A 63 -2.84 8.65 8.61
N ASP A 64 -1.53 8.86 8.70
CA ASP A 64 -0.92 10.04 9.31
C ASP A 64 -0.83 11.24 8.34
N GLY A 65 -1.33 11.09 7.10
CA GLY A 65 -1.37 12.14 6.09
C GLY A 65 -0.08 12.29 5.26
N GLU A 66 0.92 11.45 5.49
CA GLU A 66 2.22 11.45 4.80
C GLU A 66 2.16 10.67 3.47
N ASN A 67 1.35 11.15 2.52
CA ASN A 67 1.04 10.43 1.29
C ASN A 67 2.26 10.15 0.40
N GLU A 68 3.18 11.11 0.27
CA GLU A 68 4.38 10.97 -0.54
C GLU A 68 5.30 9.87 0.04
N ALA A 69 5.52 9.91 1.35
CA ALA A 69 6.31 8.89 2.05
C ALA A 69 5.64 7.51 2.00
N ALA A 70 4.30 7.47 2.00
CA ALA A 70 3.57 6.23 1.79
C ALA A 70 3.81 5.61 0.40
N LEU A 71 3.83 6.44 -0.66
CA LEU A 71 4.12 5.97 -2.02
C LEU A 71 5.58 5.52 -2.18
N GLU A 72 6.53 6.19 -1.51
CA GLU A 72 7.93 5.75 -1.45
C GLU A 72 8.06 4.36 -0.82
N CYS A 73 7.34 4.10 0.28
CA CYS A 73 7.31 2.78 0.91
C CYS A 73 6.78 1.70 -0.05
N LEU A 74 5.71 1.99 -0.81
CA LEU A 74 5.21 1.04 -1.82
C LEU A 74 6.23 0.77 -2.93
N GLY A 75 7.02 1.77 -3.32
CA GLY A 75 8.11 1.61 -4.29
C GLY A 75 9.19 0.67 -3.76
N GLN A 76 9.60 0.83 -2.50
CA GLN A 76 10.55 -0.08 -1.84
C GLN A 76 10.02 -1.52 -1.78
N ALA A 77 8.73 -1.66 -1.50
CA ALA A 77 8.05 -2.96 -1.47
C ALA A 77 8.06 -3.62 -2.86
N GLU A 78 7.80 -2.86 -3.92
CA GLU A 78 7.79 -3.34 -5.29
C GLU A 78 9.20 -3.73 -5.78
N ASP A 79 10.22 -2.94 -5.47
CA ASP A 79 11.61 -3.22 -5.84
C ASP A 79 12.13 -4.53 -5.23
N LEU A 80 11.79 -4.77 -3.95
CA LEU A 80 12.10 -6.03 -3.29
C LEU A 80 11.44 -7.22 -3.99
N ARG A 81 10.16 -7.10 -4.38
CA ARG A 81 9.44 -8.17 -5.10
C ARG A 81 9.97 -8.40 -6.52
N LYS A 82 10.35 -7.34 -7.24
CA LYS A 82 10.99 -7.45 -8.57
C LYS A 82 12.35 -8.15 -8.50
N SER A 83 13.09 -7.94 -7.40
CA SER A 83 14.39 -8.60 -7.20
C SER A 83 14.27 -10.12 -6.98
N GLU A 84 13.14 -10.58 -6.45
CA GLU A 84 12.79 -12.00 -6.37
C GLU A 84 12.34 -12.48 -7.74
N ARG A 85 13.30 -12.97 -8.56
CA ARG A 85 13.05 -13.65 -9.85
C ARG A 85 12.23 -14.93 -9.67
N SER A 86 10.94 -14.80 -9.35
CA SER A 86 10.00 -15.91 -9.18
C SER A 86 8.79 -15.70 -10.08
N ASP A 87 8.27 -16.79 -10.62
CA ASP A 87 7.06 -16.82 -11.45
C ASP A 87 5.80 -16.36 -10.69
N ARG A 88 5.92 -16.05 -9.38
CA ARG A 88 4.85 -15.55 -8.52
C ARG A 88 4.99 -14.07 -8.16
N ALA A 89 5.96 -13.35 -8.72
CA ALA A 89 6.21 -11.94 -8.40
C ALA A 89 4.95 -11.07 -8.59
N GLU A 90 4.20 -11.25 -9.68
CA GLU A 90 2.95 -10.50 -9.95
C GLU A 90 1.88 -10.75 -8.88
N ILE A 91 1.69 -12.00 -8.46
CA ILE A 91 0.73 -12.35 -7.40
C ILE A 91 1.14 -11.71 -6.08
N LYS A 92 2.44 -11.65 -5.78
CA LYS A 92 2.97 -11.02 -4.57
C LYS A 92 2.76 -9.49 -4.56
N CYS A 93 2.70 -8.85 -5.74
CA CYS A 93 2.50 -7.40 -5.85
C CYS A 93 1.04 -6.95 -5.71
N LEU A 94 0.06 -7.87 -5.74
CA LEU A 94 -1.37 -7.51 -5.70
C LEU A 94 -1.75 -6.63 -4.48
N VAL A 95 -1.16 -6.90 -3.32
CA VAL A 95 -1.39 -6.09 -2.11
C VAL A 95 -0.82 -4.67 -2.29
N THR A 96 0.39 -4.55 -2.83
CA THR A 96 1.06 -3.28 -3.10
C THR A 96 0.28 -2.42 -4.10
N TRP A 97 -0.16 -3.02 -5.21
CA TRP A 97 -0.96 -2.32 -6.21
C TRP A 97 -2.33 -1.92 -5.67
N GLY A 98 -2.94 -2.77 -4.84
CA GLY A 98 -4.16 -2.40 -4.13
C GLY A 98 -3.96 -1.19 -3.21
N ASN A 99 -2.84 -1.14 -2.47
CA ASN A 99 -2.48 0.00 -1.66
C ASN A 99 -2.24 1.27 -2.51
N TYR A 100 -1.53 1.16 -3.64
CA TYR A 100 -1.33 2.27 -4.58
C TYR A 100 -2.67 2.84 -5.04
N ALA A 101 -3.57 1.98 -5.51
CA ALA A 101 -4.88 2.39 -6.01
C ALA A 101 -5.67 3.18 -4.97
N TRP A 102 -5.64 2.73 -3.71
CA TRP A 102 -6.29 3.45 -2.61
C TRP A 102 -5.63 4.79 -2.28
N ILE A 103 -4.30 4.86 -2.18
CA ILE A 103 -3.59 6.11 -1.89
C ILE A 103 -3.84 7.13 -2.99
N TYR A 104 -3.66 6.75 -4.26
CA TYR A 104 -3.91 7.63 -5.41
C TYR A 104 -5.34 8.13 -5.46
N TYR A 105 -6.33 7.27 -5.19
CA TYR A 105 -7.72 7.67 -5.09
C TYR A 105 -7.95 8.70 -3.98
N ARG A 106 -7.37 8.48 -2.79
CA ARG A 106 -7.51 9.37 -1.62
C ARG A 106 -6.88 10.75 -1.83
N ILE A 107 -5.79 10.83 -2.58
CA ILE A 107 -5.15 12.11 -2.93
C ILE A 107 -5.72 12.76 -4.21
N GLY A 108 -6.75 12.17 -4.81
CA GLY A 108 -7.45 12.72 -5.98
C GLY A 108 -6.81 12.44 -7.34
N GLN A 109 -5.77 11.60 -7.41
CA GLN A 109 -5.11 11.20 -8.64
C GLN A 109 -5.81 9.97 -9.25
N LEU A 110 -7.03 10.18 -9.78
CA LEU A 110 -7.88 9.09 -10.23
C LEU A 110 -7.27 8.26 -11.38
N SER A 111 -6.51 8.89 -12.28
CA SER A 111 -5.84 8.18 -13.37
C SER A 111 -4.83 7.16 -12.86
N GLU A 112 -4.03 7.53 -11.86
CA GLU A 112 -3.06 6.63 -11.22
C GLU A 112 -3.75 5.56 -10.38
N ALA A 113 -4.89 5.87 -9.78
CA ALA A 113 -5.69 4.90 -9.04
C ALA A 113 -6.28 3.78 -9.93
N GLN A 114 -6.40 4.03 -11.23
CA GLN A 114 -6.99 3.12 -12.22
C GLN A 114 -5.94 2.32 -13.02
N ALA A 115 -4.68 2.75 -12.98
CA ALA A 115 -3.57 2.18 -13.76
C ALA A 115 -3.26 0.72 -13.36
#